data_AF-A0A973P9N5-F1
#
_entry.id   AF-A0A973P9N5-F1
#
_cell.length_a   1.000
_cell.length_b   1.000
_cell.length_c   1.000
_cell.angle_alpha   90.00
_cell.angle_beta   90.00
_cell.angle_gamma   90.00
#
_symmetry.space_group_name_H-M   'P 1'
#
loop_
_entity.id
_entity.type
_entity.pdbx_description
1 polymer ?
#
loop_
_entity_poly.entity_id
_entity_poly.type
_entity_poly.pdbx_seq_one_letter_code
_entity_poly.pdbx_strand_id
1 'polypeptide(L)'
;IVRDPAWGLTLAVGLGGVWVEVLRDTSLRILPVTHDDVRRALTELRGARLLEGARGTEAADLDAVSEVITRVAALAESLGDTLESLEINPLLVQGSRVEALDALITWR
;
A
#
# COMPACT_ATOMS: atom_id res chain seq x y z
N ILE A 1 2.27 5.71 3.81
CA ILE A 1 1.46 6.19 4.97
C ILE A 1 2.02 7.54 5.37
N VAL A 2 1.19 8.55 5.48
CA VAL A 2 1.61 9.92 5.83
C VAL A 2 0.69 10.45 6.91
N ARG A 3 1.23 11.22 7.85
CA ARG A 3 0.43 11.94 8.84
C ARG A 3 -0.17 13.21 8.24
N ASP A 4 -1.43 13.12 7.85
CA ASP A 4 -2.20 14.27 7.43
C ASP A 4 -2.59 15.15 8.63
N PRO A 5 -2.54 16.49 8.53
CA PRO A 5 -2.90 17.39 9.62
C PRO A 5 -4.37 17.32 10.07
N ALA A 6 -5.29 16.98 9.17
CA ALA A 6 -6.72 16.91 9.44
C ALA A 6 -7.19 15.50 9.80
N TRP A 7 -6.61 14.47 9.18
CA TRP A 7 -7.07 13.09 9.31
C TRP A 7 -6.13 12.16 10.09
N GLY A 8 -4.93 12.61 10.44
CA GLY A 8 -3.93 11.75 11.08
C GLY A 8 -3.27 10.79 10.08
N LEU A 9 -2.87 9.60 10.54
CA LEU A 9 -2.20 8.62 9.67
C LEU A 9 -3.14 8.17 8.55
N THR A 10 -2.70 8.41 7.31
CA THR A 10 -3.43 8.08 6.09
C THR A 10 -2.59 7.13 5.24
N LEU A 11 -3.14 5.96 4.93
CA LEU A 11 -2.60 4.99 3.99
C LEU A 11 -2.98 5.39 2.56
N ALA A 12 -1.99 5.40 1.69
CA ALA A 12 -2.16 5.45 0.24
C ALA A 12 -1.67 4.13 -0.33
N VAL A 13 -2.50 3.48 -1.12
CA VAL A 13 -2.14 2.28 -1.89
C VAL A 13 -2.30 2.62 -3.37
N GLY A 14 -1.27 2.34 -4.17
CA GLY A 14 -1.27 2.52 -5.61
C GLY A 14 -0.44 1.44 -6.28
N LEU A 15 -0.63 1.24 -7.59
CA LEU A 15 0.21 0.34 -8.36
C LEU A 15 1.55 1.01 -8.67
N GLY A 16 2.63 0.22 -8.63
CA GLY A 16 3.95 0.70 -9.03
C GLY A 16 4.15 0.69 -10.56
N GLY A 17 5.14 1.44 -11.02
CA GLY A 17 5.57 1.47 -12.42
C GLY A 17 5.26 2.78 -13.15
N VAL A 18 6.06 3.08 -14.17
CA VAL A 18 6.10 4.37 -14.88
C VAL A 18 4.74 4.87 -15.35
N TRP A 19 3.88 3.97 -15.82
CA TRP A 19 2.56 4.35 -16.34
C TRP A 19 1.55 4.72 -15.25
N VAL A 20 1.71 4.21 -14.03
CA VAL A 20 0.76 4.45 -12.93
C VAL A 20 1.05 5.78 -12.23
N GLU A 21 2.32 6.17 -12.09
CA GLU A 21 2.72 7.48 -11.57
C GLU A 21 2.09 8.63 -12.37
N VAL A 22 1.97 8.45 -13.69
CA VAL A 22 1.31 9.41 -14.60
C VAL A 22 -0.21 9.43 -14.38
N LEU A 23 -0.82 8.27 -14.14
CA LEU A 23 -2.27 8.14 -13.94
C LEU A 23 -2.74 8.57 -12.54
N ARG A 24 -1.82 8.68 -11.58
CA ARG A 24 -2.10 9.00 -10.17
C ARG A 24 -3.21 8.12 -9.58
N ASP A 25 -3.17 6.84 -9.93
CA ASP A 25 -4.15 5.84 -9.49
C ASP A 25 -3.82 5.39 -8.07
N THR A 26 -4.61 5.84 -7.11
CA THR A 26 -4.36 5.61 -5.69
C THR A 26 -5.69 5.51 -4.95
N SER A 27 -5.80 4.55 -4.03
CA SER A 27 -6.89 4.46 -3.06
C SER A 27 -6.37 4.86 -1.68
N LEU A 28 -7.14 5.70 -0.98
CA LEU A 28 -6.79 6.22 0.33
C LEU A 28 -7.62 5.55 1.44
N ARG A 29 -7.00 5.37 2.61
CA ARG A 29 -7.65 4.92 3.84
C ARG A 29 -7.10 5.69 5.04
N ILE A 30 -7.96 6.05 5.98
CA ILE A 30 -7.55 6.63 7.26
C ILE A 30 -7.32 5.45 8.22
N LEU A 31 -6.23 5.48 8.99
CA LEU A 31 -5.94 4.43 9.97
C LEU A 31 -6.78 4.62 11.26
N PRO A 32 -7.10 3.53 11.99
CA PRO A 32 -6.73 2.13 11.72
C PRO A 32 -7.49 1.54 10.53
N VAL A 33 -6.88 0.56 9.85
CA VAL A 33 -7.48 -0.17 8.73
C VAL A 33 -7.53 -1.66 9.01
N THR A 34 -8.58 -2.33 8.55
CA THR A 34 -8.67 -3.79 8.55
C THR A 34 -8.05 -4.40 7.30
N HIS A 35 -7.82 -5.71 7.31
CA HIS A 35 -7.44 -6.47 6.11
C HIS A 35 -8.44 -6.26 4.97
N ASP A 36 -9.74 -6.33 5.26
CA ASP A 36 -10.80 -6.11 4.26
C ASP A 36 -10.80 -4.68 3.70
N ASP A 37 -10.47 -3.67 4.50
CA ASP A 37 -10.37 -2.28 4.02
C ASP A 37 -9.24 -2.12 3.01
N VAL A 38 -8.11 -2.79 3.24
CA VAL A 38 -6.95 -2.81 2.37
C VAL A 38 -7.24 -3.63 1.11
N ARG A 39 -7.85 -4.81 1.25
CA ARG A 39 -8.26 -5.63 0.11
C ARG A 39 -9.20 -4.85 -0.80
N ARG A 40 -10.19 -4.16 -0.21
CA ARG A 40 -11.09 -3.26 -0.95
C ARG A 40 -10.32 -2.13 -1.64
N ALA A 41 -9.33 -1.51 -0.96
CA ALA A 41 -8.52 -0.44 -1.54
C ALA A 41 -7.76 -0.90 -2.80
N LEU A 42 -7.19 -2.11 -2.77
CA LEU A 42 -6.51 -2.71 -3.94
C LEU A 42 -7.47 -2.92 -5.11
N THR A 43 -8.70 -3.38 -4.84
CA THR A 43 -9.71 -3.62 -5.89
C THR A 43 -10.37 -2.35 -6.43
N GLU A 44 -10.28 -1.22 -5.71
CA GLU A 44 -10.80 0.09 -6.16
C GLU A 44 -9.86 0.81 -7.15
N LEU A 45 -8.62 0.35 -7.29
CA LEU A 45 -7.67 0.92 -8.23
C LEU A 45 -8.20 0.79 -9.66
N ARG A 46 -8.08 1.85 -10.46
CA ARG A 46 -8.49 1.82 -11.89
C ARG A 46 -7.70 0.75 -12.65
N GLY A 47 -6.46 0.53 -12.25
CA GLY A 47 -5.57 -0.50 -12.77
C GLY A 47 -5.68 -1.87 -12.09
N ALA A 48 -6.65 -2.13 -11.22
CA ALA A 48 -6.72 -3.36 -10.42
C ALA A 48 -6.59 -4.66 -11.23
N ARG A 49 -7.01 -4.66 -12.51
CA ARG A 49 -6.82 -5.80 -13.44
C ARG A 49 -5.37 -6.19 -13.67
N LEU A 50 -4.41 -5.30 -13.43
CA LEU A 50 -2.98 -5.62 -13.48
C LEU A 50 -2.55 -6.55 -12.34
N LEU A 51 -3.29 -6.55 -11.23
CA LEU A 51 -3.08 -7.48 -10.12
C LEU A 51 -3.57 -8.89 -10.45
N GLU A 52 -4.43 -9.07 -11.45
CA GLU A 52 -4.89 -10.38 -11.94
C GLU A 52 -3.81 -11.11 -12.78
N GLY A 53 -2.66 -10.45 -13.01
CA GLY A 53 -1.61 -10.95 -13.88
C GLY A 53 -1.82 -10.61 -15.35
N ALA A 54 -0.73 -10.63 -16.12
CA ALA A 54 -0.72 -10.42 -17.55
C ALA A 54 0.27 -11.41 -18.19
N ARG A 55 0.50 -11.35 -19.51
CA ARG A 55 1.41 -12.27 -20.21
C ARG A 55 2.80 -12.28 -19.54
N GLY A 56 3.14 -13.40 -18.91
CA GLY A 56 4.43 -13.64 -18.28
C GLY A 56 4.55 -13.19 -16.81
N THR A 57 3.47 -12.67 -16.20
CA THR A 57 3.43 -12.30 -14.78
C THR A 57 2.40 -13.13 -14.04
N GLU A 58 2.77 -13.56 -12.84
CA GLU A 58 1.86 -14.27 -11.93
C GLU A 58 0.83 -13.29 -11.34
N ALA A 59 -0.40 -13.75 -11.15
CA ALA A 59 -1.42 -12.98 -10.47
C ALA A 59 -1.00 -12.70 -9.01
N ALA A 60 -1.28 -11.51 -8.51
CA ALA A 60 -1.07 -11.18 -7.11
C ALA A 60 -2.04 -11.97 -6.22
N ASP A 61 -1.52 -12.54 -5.13
CA ASP A 61 -2.36 -13.00 -4.03
C ASP A 61 -2.80 -11.78 -3.21
N LEU A 62 -4.01 -11.29 -3.50
CA LEU A 62 -4.56 -10.09 -2.84
C LEU A 62 -4.72 -10.27 -1.33
N ASP A 63 -4.86 -11.50 -0.83
CA ASP A 63 -4.95 -11.75 0.61
C ASP A 63 -3.57 -11.62 1.27
N ALA A 64 -2.53 -12.17 0.64
CA ALA A 64 -1.15 -12.01 1.11
C ALA A 64 -0.69 -10.54 1.05
N VAL A 65 -1.01 -9.82 -0.02
CA VAL A 65 -0.68 -8.39 -0.17
C VAL A 65 -1.40 -7.56 0.89
N SER A 66 -2.70 -7.81 1.08
CA SER A 66 -3.50 -7.09 2.08
C SER A 66 -2.96 -7.31 3.49
N GLU A 67 -2.59 -8.55 3.83
CA GLU A 67 -2.01 -8.88 5.14
C GLU A 67 -0.71 -8.10 5.40
N VAL A 68 0.21 -8.05 4.42
CA VAL A 68 1.45 -7.28 4.57
C VAL A 68 1.17 -5.79 4.74
N ILE A 69 0.31 -5.21 3.92
CA ILE A 69 -0.03 -3.78 4.02
C ILE A 69 -0.71 -3.46 5.36
N THR A 70 -1.62 -4.32 5.85
CA THR A 70 -2.26 -4.15 7.16
C THR A 70 -1.24 -4.21 8.29
N ARG A 71 -0.25 -5.11 8.22
CA ARG A 71 0.84 -5.17 9.22
C ARG A 71 1.73 -3.92 9.17
N VAL A 72 1.98 -3.37 7.98
CA VAL A 72 2.70 -2.09 7.83
C VAL A 72 1.89 -0.92 8.40
N ALA A 73 0.57 -0.92 8.23
CA ALA A 73 -0.32 0.07 8.84
C ALA A 73 -0.28 -0.01 10.37
N ALA A 74 -0.40 -1.21 10.93
CA ALA A 74 -0.29 -1.42 12.37
C ALA A 74 1.09 -1.02 12.92
N LEU A 75 2.17 -1.27 12.17
CA LEU A 75 3.50 -0.77 12.51
C LEU A 75 3.51 0.76 12.58
N ALA A 76 2.97 1.45 11.56
CA ALA A 76 2.92 2.91 11.54
C ALA A 76 2.17 3.47 12.77
N GLU A 77 1.05 2.86 13.18
CA GLU A 77 0.33 3.22 14.39
C GLU A 77 1.19 3.06 15.66
N SER A 78 1.97 1.97 15.73
CA SER A 78 2.83 1.69 16.88
C SER A 78 4.05 2.62 17.02
N LEU A 79 4.43 3.33 15.95
CA LEU A 79 5.57 4.26 15.95
C LEU A 79 5.24 5.63 16.58
N GLY A 80 3.97 5.87 16.93
CA GLY A 80 3.54 7.03 17.71
C GLY A 80 3.41 8.34 16.93
N ASP A 81 3.23 9.44 17.67
CA ASP A 81 2.81 10.74 17.12
C ASP A 81 3.89 11.52 16.37
N THR A 82 5.16 11.16 16.57
CA THR A 82 6.29 11.78 15.86
C THR A 82 6.49 11.24 14.46
N LEU A 83 5.87 10.09 14.12
CA LEU A 83 5.90 9.54 12.77
C LEU A 83 5.25 10.54 11.80
N GLU A 84 6.04 10.99 10.84
CA GLU A 84 5.59 11.87 9.75
C GLU A 84 5.21 11.04 8.53
N SER A 85 6.06 10.11 8.13
CA SER A 85 5.79 9.23 6.99
C SER A 85 6.46 7.86 7.12
N LEU A 86 5.81 6.85 6.54
CA LEU A 86 6.34 5.51 6.28
C LEU A 86 5.96 5.16 4.84
N GLU A 87 6.93 5.17 3.95
CA GLU A 87 6.78 4.83 2.53
C GLU A 87 7.48 3.51 2.23
N ILE A 88 6.79 2.63 1.51
CA ILE A 88 7.37 1.42 0.93
C ILE A 88 7.15 1.53 -0.57
N ASN A 89 8.24 1.74 -1.30
CA ASN A 89 8.21 1.86 -2.74
C ASN A 89 9.61 1.56 -3.29
N PRO A 90 9.83 0.43 -3.99
CA PRO A 90 8.83 -0.51 -4.48
C PRO A 90 8.37 -1.53 -3.43
N LEU A 91 7.09 -1.91 -3.48
CA LEU A 91 6.58 -3.16 -2.91
C LEU A 91 6.42 -4.19 -4.05
N LEU A 92 7.35 -5.14 -4.15
CA LEU A 92 7.29 -6.21 -5.14
C LEU A 92 6.22 -7.24 -4.75
N VAL A 93 5.40 -7.63 -5.72
CA VAL A 93 4.38 -8.68 -5.58
C VAL A 93 4.54 -9.70 -6.71
N GLN A 94 4.70 -10.97 -6.35
CA GLN A 94 4.78 -12.12 -7.26
C GLN A 94 4.03 -13.31 -6.66
N GLY A 95 2.81 -13.57 -7.10
CA GLY A 95 1.96 -14.55 -6.41
C GLY A 95 1.71 -14.13 -4.97
N SER A 96 2.02 -15.02 -4.03
CA SER A 96 1.99 -14.77 -2.59
C SER A 96 3.27 -14.18 -2.02
N ARG A 97 4.33 -14.02 -2.82
CA ARG A 97 5.56 -13.34 -2.39
C ARG A 97 5.35 -11.84 -2.43
N VAL A 98 5.48 -11.22 -1.27
CA VAL A 98 5.39 -9.77 -1.08
C VAL A 98 6.66 -9.28 -0.40
N GLU A 99 7.37 -8.36 -1.04
CA GLU A 99 8.69 -7.90 -0.58
C GLU A 99 8.85 -6.39 -0.73
N ALA A 100 9.18 -5.72 0.37
CA ALA A 100 9.59 -4.33 0.35
C ALA A 100 11.02 -4.26 -0.19
N LEU A 101 11.21 -3.69 -1.37
CA LEU A 101 12.54 -3.54 -1.98
C LEU A 101 13.25 -2.27 -1.48
N ASP A 102 12.47 -1.28 -1.02
CA ASP A 102 12.96 -0.07 -0.39
C ASP A 102 11.91 0.46 0.59
N ALA A 103 12.37 1.20 1.61
CA ALA A 103 11.50 1.84 2.59
C ALA A 103 12.14 3.14 3.11
N LEU A 104 11.34 4.20 3.20
CA LEU A 104 11.71 5.47 3.79
C LEU A 104 10.78 5.77 4.98
N ILE A 105 11.37 6.14 6.11
CA ILE A 105 10.64 6.52 7.31
C ILE A 105 11.16 7.87 7.78
N THR A 106 10.25 8.82 8.05
CA THR A 106 10.59 10.15 8.55
C THR A 106 9.83 10.47 9.84
N TRP A 107 10.47 11.27 10.67
CA TRP A 107 9.94 11.78 11.93
C TRP A 107 10.07 13.30 11.98
N ARG A 108 9.18 13.94 12.74
CA ARG A 108 9.28 15.37 13.08
C ARG A 108 10.37 15.64 14.12
#